data_AF-A0AAN7QNV1-F1
#
_entry.id   AF-A0AAN7QNV1-F1
#
_cell.length_a   1.000
_cell.length_b   1.000
_cell.length_c   1.000
_cell.angle_alpha   90.00
_cell.angle_beta   90.00
_cell.angle_gamma   90.00
#
_symmetry.space_group_name_H-M   'P 1'
#
loop_
_entity.id
_entity.type
_entity.pdbx_description
1 polymer ?
#
loop_
_entity_poly.entity_id
_entity_poly.type
_entity_poly.pdbx_seq_one_letter_code
_entity_poly.pdbx_strand_id
1 'polypeptide(L)'
;MQAVFQELQKEVNRHRQRNPAAWKCNIRKEAHDTGKEYISVRKKVVLAKKIKTVKYCWKRCLSKQIQVCKNFYLSTLDICQTPIYTAHSKRDISNIPNVPKQRKYTNHKIPDDDVNVVKQHIESFPAVDSHYLDPNLNIKKMYSLYVEFCEETNKQSVKESFYRKIFCNEYNIFFHEAKKDRCDLCEEVKMNKIENVLTDEKKQEYKNHIKEKIATRGEKRKDRDSRSSTFLVFDLQNVLPCPKAEVSNFYYKSKLNVYNLTAILSSTKKVYCAVWHELVTGRAGKNIASALIKILEAVFADNKNLKGLIFWSDSCVPQNRNSLMSYAIASSLNQNPTIESITMKFSTPGHFCVQEIDCVHSCSDRVLNIAE
;
A
#
# COMPACT_ATOMS: atom_id res chain seq x y z
N MET A 1 -64.71 -13.69 -5.31
CA MET A 1 -63.27 -14.01 -5.38
C MET A 1 -62.43 -12.94 -6.07
N GLN A 2 -62.88 -12.30 -7.16
CA GLN A 2 -62.11 -11.22 -7.82
C GLN A 2 -61.98 -9.92 -6.99
N ALA A 3 -62.97 -9.57 -6.17
CA ALA A 3 -62.89 -8.37 -5.30
C ALA A 3 -61.86 -8.52 -4.17
N VAL A 4 -61.75 -9.72 -3.57
CA VAL A 4 -60.79 -10.02 -2.50
C VAL A 4 -59.35 -10.05 -3.03
N PHE A 5 -59.16 -10.45 -4.30
CA PHE A 5 -57.84 -10.46 -4.94
C PHE A 5 -57.32 -9.05 -5.27
N GLN A 6 -58.21 -8.08 -5.50
CA GLN A 6 -57.84 -6.66 -5.70
C GLN A 6 -57.47 -5.96 -4.39
N GLU A 7 -58.07 -6.32 -3.26
CA GLU A 7 -57.69 -5.76 -1.95
C GLU A 7 -56.31 -6.27 -1.49
N LEU A 8 -55.98 -7.53 -1.74
CA LEU A 8 -54.66 -8.10 -1.41
C LEU A 8 -53.50 -7.56 -2.29
N GLN A 9 -53.77 -7.04 -3.48
CA GLN A 9 -52.74 -6.42 -4.33
C GLN A 9 -52.38 -4.98 -3.93
N LYS A 10 -53.22 -4.28 -3.16
CA LYS A 10 -52.91 -2.91 -2.69
C LYS A 10 -51.85 -2.87 -1.60
N GLU A 11 -51.62 -3.97 -0.87
CA GLU A 11 -50.64 -4.01 0.23
C GLU A 11 -49.18 -4.24 -0.21
N VAL A 12 -48.94 -4.52 -1.50
CA VAL A 12 -47.59 -4.91 -1.98
C VAL A 12 -46.83 -3.79 -2.72
N ASN A 13 -47.42 -2.61 -2.92
CA ASN A 13 -46.71 -1.47 -3.55
C ASN A 13 -46.15 -0.49 -2.50
N ARG A 14 -45.09 -0.93 -1.79
CA ARG A 14 -44.32 -0.10 -0.83
C ARG A 14 -43.38 0.92 -1.50
N HIS A 15 -43.77 1.53 -2.63
CA HIS A 15 -43.08 2.70 -3.16
C HIS A 15 -43.77 3.96 -2.64
N ARG A 16 -43.15 4.59 -1.63
CA ARG A 16 -43.57 5.87 -1.06
C ARG A 16 -43.74 6.88 -2.19
N GLN A 17 -44.97 7.36 -2.43
CA GLN A 17 -45.22 8.44 -3.39
C GLN A 17 -44.33 9.63 -3.02
N ARG A 18 -43.51 10.09 -3.98
CA ARG A 18 -42.63 11.24 -3.75
C ARG A 18 -43.52 12.47 -3.59
N ASN A 19 -43.40 13.16 -2.45
CA ASN A 19 -43.98 14.49 -2.22
C ASN A 19 -42.84 15.52 -2.15
N PRO A 20 -42.44 16.12 -3.28
CA PRO A 20 -41.34 17.08 -3.31
C PRO A 20 -41.60 18.34 -2.48
N ALA A 21 -42.85 18.76 -2.31
CA ALA A 21 -43.20 19.93 -1.50
C ALA A 21 -42.87 19.72 -0.01
N ALA A 22 -42.99 18.47 0.48
CA ALA A 22 -42.64 18.11 1.85
C ALA A 22 -41.13 17.95 2.09
N TRP A 23 -40.29 18.05 1.05
CA TRP A 23 -38.85 17.91 1.22
C TRP A 23 -38.27 19.11 1.96
N LYS A 24 -37.49 18.83 3.02
CA LYS A 24 -36.82 19.86 3.83
C LYS A 24 -35.98 20.83 2.98
N CYS A 25 -35.43 20.42 1.84
CA CYS A 25 -34.71 21.32 0.93
C CYS A 25 -35.63 22.31 0.22
N ASN A 26 -36.80 21.86 -0.25
CA ASN A 26 -37.75 22.68 -0.98
C ASN A 26 -38.48 23.65 -0.06
N ILE A 27 -38.90 23.19 1.14
CA ILE A 27 -39.48 24.08 2.18
C ILE A 27 -38.49 25.19 2.55
N ARG A 28 -37.21 24.85 2.75
CA ARG A 28 -36.16 25.85 3.04
C ARG A 28 -35.94 26.82 1.88
N LYS A 29 -35.98 26.34 0.64
CA LYS A 29 -35.85 27.16 -0.55
C LYS A 29 -37.03 28.13 -0.69
N GLU A 30 -38.25 27.65 -0.51
CA GLU A 30 -39.46 28.46 -0.55
C GLU A 30 -39.46 29.52 0.57
N ALA A 31 -39.09 29.15 1.80
CA ALA A 31 -38.96 30.10 2.89
C ALA A 31 -37.87 31.17 2.61
N HIS A 32 -36.71 30.75 2.07
CA HIS A 32 -35.66 31.67 1.63
C HIS A 32 -36.14 32.64 0.53
N ASP A 33 -36.84 32.11 -0.47
CA ASP A 33 -37.30 32.86 -1.65
C ASP A 33 -38.50 33.76 -1.36
N THR A 34 -39.28 33.45 -0.32
CA THR A 34 -40.37 34.29 0.20
C THR A 34 -39.93 35.21 1.36
N GLY A 35 -38.68 35.07 1.83
CA GLY A 35 -38.11 35.89 2.89
C GLY A 35 -38.63 35.56 4.29
N LYS A 36 -39.26 34.39 4.47
CA LYS A 36 -39.72 33.88 5.76
C LYS A 36 -38.54 33.31 6.56
N GLU A 37 -38.70 33.21 7.87
CA GLU A 37 -37.71 32.59 8.75
C GLU A 37 -37.56 31.09 8.43
N TYR A 38 -36.32 30.58 8.49
CA TYR A 38 -36.05 29.15 8.28
C TYR A 38 -34.77 28.68 8.98
N ILE A 39 -34.66 27.37 9.20
CA ILE A 39 -33.47 26.73 9.77
C ILE A 39 -32.54 26.29 8.62
N SER A 40 -31.28 26.72 8.68
CA SER A 40 -30.24 26.34 7.70
C SER A 40 -29.79 24.88 7.85
N VAL A 41 -29.07 24.36 6.84
CA VAL A 41 -28.45 23.01 6.89
C VAL A 41 -27.54 22.84 8.11
N ARG A 42 -26.91 23.92 8.57
CA ARG A 42 -26.02 23.95 9.75
C ARG A 42 -26.78 24.14 11.07
N LYS A 43 -28.11 23.90 11.09
CA LYS A 43 -29.00 24.07 12.24
C LYS A 43 -29.04 25.49 12.84
N LYS A 44 -28.61 26.51 12.10
CA LYS A 44 -28.72 27.92 12.50
C LYS A 44 -30.04 28.51 12.02
N VAL A 45 -30.73 29.26 12.88
CA VAL A 45 -31.94 30.02 12.54
C VAL A 45 -31.57 31.22 11.67
N VAL A 46 -32.26 31.40 10.54
CA VAL A 46 -32.14 32.56 9.66
C VAL A 46 -33.43 33.35 9.76
N LEU A 47 -33.36 34.54 10.34
CA LEU A 47 -34.51 35.42 10.57
C LEU A 47 -35.20 35.86 9.27
N ALA A 48 -36.49 36.16 9.36
CA ALA A 48 -37.26 36.70 8.24
C ALA A 48 -36.66 38.02 7.72
N LYS A 49 -36.68 38.22 6.40
CA LYS A 49 -36.15 39.41 5.73
C LYS A 49 -37.17 39.94 4.72
N LYS A 50 -37.31 41.27 4.63
CA LYS A 50 -38.09 41.91 3.57
C LYS A 50 -37.38 41.72 2.23
N ILE A 51 -38.08 41.14 1.26
CA ILE A 51 -37.57 41.03 -0.12
C ILE A 51 -37.71 42.39 -0.79
N LYS A 52 -36.59 42.95 -1.23
CA LYS A 52 -36.59 44.19 -2.02
C LYS A 52 -36.99 43.86 -3.45
N THR A 53 -38.06 44.47 -3.95
CA THR A 53 -38.43 44.41 -5.36
C THR A 53 -37.70 45.53 -6.13
N VAL A 54 -37.11 45.19 -7.26
CA VAL A 54 -36.34 46.13 -8.11
C VAL A 54 -37.00 46.19 -9.47
N LYS A 55 -37.24 47.41 -9.98
CA LYS A 55 -37.67 47.64 -11.36
C LYS A 55 -36.44 47.67 -12.27
N TYR A 56 -36.45 46.90 -13.36
CA TYR A 56 -35.38 46.89 -14.35
C TYR A 56 -35.73 47.81 -15.50
N CYS A 57 -34.87 48.79 -15.77
CA CYS A 57 -35.08 49.78 -16.83
C CYS A 57 -33.84 49.89 -17.71
N TRP A 58 -34.03 49.94 -19.03
CA TRP A 58 -32.99 50.23 -20.00
C TRP A 58 -33.08 51.69 -20.45
N LYS A 59 -31.94 52.39 -20.56
CA LYS A 59 -31.89 53.75 -21.11
C LYS A 59 -31.60 53.68 -22.61
N ARG A 60 -32.52 54.18 -23.45
CA ARG A 60 -32.32 54.25 -24.91
C ARG A 60 -31.65 55.57 -25.33
N CYS A 61 -31.94 56.67 -24.63
CA CYS A 61 -31.32 58.01 -24.75
C CYS A 61 -31.36 58.74 -23.39
N LEU A 62 -30.69 59.90 -23.25
CA LEU A 62 -30.54 60.66 -21.99
C LEU A 62 -31.84 60.91 -21.19
N SER A 63 -33.01 60.95 -21.83
CA SER A 63 -34.29 61.30 -21.20
C SER A 63 -35.39 60.22 -21.24
N LYS A 64 -35.17 59.06 -21.90
CA LYS A 64 -36.21 58.00 -21.98
C LYS A 64 -35.72 56.66 -21.42
N GLN A 65 -36.37 56.25 -20.33
CA GLN A 65 -36.21 54.93 -19.71
C GLN A 65 -37.35 54.01 -20.14
N ILE A 66 -37.00 52.80 -20.58
CA ILE A 66 -37.95 51.76 -20.96
C ILE A 66 -37.87 50.66 -19.90
N GLN A 67 -39.00 50.33 -19.28
CA GLN A 67 -39.06 49.21 -18.35
C GLN A 67 -38.94 47.89 -19.12
N VAL A 68 -38.08 47.00 -18.63
CA VAL A 68 -37.83 45.68 -19.23
C VAL A 68 -38.01 44.58 -18.18
N CYS A 69 -38.15 43.33 -18.63
CA CYS A 69 -38.19 42.20 -17.70
C CYS A 69 -36.79 41.89 -17.12
N LYS A 70 -36.75 41.25 -15.95
CA LYS A 70 -35.50 40.85 -15.28
C LYS A 70 -34.60 40.01 -16.21
N ASN A 71 -35.17 39.01 -16.87
CA ASN A 71 -34.41 38.09 -17.72
C ASN A 71 -33.73 38.82 -18.87
N PHE A 72 -34.45 39.72 -19.55
CA PHE A 72 -33.89 40.56 -20.59
C PHE A 72 -32.74 41.42 -20.06
N TYR A 73 -32.94 42.12 -18.94
CA TYR A 73 -31.90 42.98 -18.36
C TYR A 73 -30.62 42.22 -17.98
N LEU A 74 -30.75 41.06 -17.32
CA LEU A 74 -29.61 40.24 -16.90
C LEU A 74 -28.88 39.62 -18.09
N SER A 75 -29.62 39.08 -19.07
CA SER A 75 -29.05 38.44 -20.24
C SER A 75 -28.38 39.42 -21.18
N THR A 76 -28.94 40.62 -21.38
CA THR A 76 -28.33 41.61 -22.28
C THR A 76 -27.08 42.26 -21.68
N LEU A 77 -27.01 42.42 -20.34
CA LEU A 77 -25.81 42.92 -19.67
C LEU A 77 -24.80 41.81 -19.28
N ASP A 78 -25.17 40.55 -19.51
CA ASP A 78 -24.43 39.35 -19.09
C ASP A 78 -23.98 39.39 -17.61
N ILE A 79 -24.90 39.79 -16.72
CA ILE A 79 -24.64 39.86 -15.29
C ILE A 79 -25.61 39.00 -14.49
N CYS A 80 -25.10 38.42 -13.40
CA CYS A 80 -25.94 37.78 -12.40
C CYS A 80 -26.76 38.80 -11.58
N GLN A 81 -27.86 38.35 -11.00
CA GLN A 81 -28.72 39.19 -10.14
C GLN A 81 -28.01 39.70 -8.87
N THR A 82 -27.06 38.91 -8.33
CA THR A 82 -26.40 39.18 -7.05
C THR A 82 -25.58 40.50 -7.04
N PRO A 83 -24.77 40.81 -8.07
CA PRO A 83 -24.13 42.13 -8.23
C PRO A 83 -25.08 43.31 -8.09
N ILE A 84 -26.27 43.25 -8.71
CA ILE A 84 -27.27 44.33 -8.69
C ILE A 84 -27.75 44.59 -7.26
N TYR A 85 -28.15 43.54 -6.54
CA TYR A 85 -28.56 43.69 -5.14
C TYR A 85 -27.42 44.17 -4.24
N THR A 86 -26.20 43.71 -4.49
CA THR A 86 -25.02 44.11 -3.70
C THR A 86 -24.69 45.59 -3.91
N ALA A 87 -24.76 46.08 -5.15
CA ALA A 87 -24.53 47.49 -5.47
C ALA A 87 -25.60 48.39 -4.86
N HIS A 88 -26.89 48.02 -4.98
CA HIS A 88 -27.99 48.83 -4.44
C HIS A 88 -28.16 48.72 -2.92
N SER A 89 -27.72 47.65 -2.28
CA SER A 89 -27.75 47.51 -0.82
C SER A 89 -26.65 48.31 -0.11
N LYS A 90 -25.56 48.63 -0.81
CA LYS A 90 -24.39 49.34 -0.27
C LYS A 90 -24.23 50.75 -0.85
N ARG A 91 -25.28 51.32 -1.44
CA ARG A 91 -25.28 52.69 -1.96
C ARG A 91 -25.13 53.69 -0.80
N ASP A 92 -24.06 54.46 -0.84
CA ASP A 92 -23.89 55.68 -0.05
C ASP A 92 -24.32 56.90 -0.89
N ILE A 93 -24.52 58.06 -0.27
CA ILE A 93 -24.95 59.33 -0.90
C ILE A 93 -24.05 59.70 -2.10
N SER A 94 -22.77 59.32 -2.04
CA SER A 94 -21.76 59.59 -3.05
C SER A 94 -21.80 58.69 -4.29
N ASN A 95 -22.60 57.62 -4.32
CA ASN A 95 -22.63 56.61 -5.41
C ASN A 95 -21.27 55.95 -5.76
N ILE A 96 -20.27 56.02 -4.88
CA ILE A 96 -18.95 55.41 -5.11
C ILE A 96 -18.96 53.93 -4.66
N PRO A 97 -18.53 52.97 -5.49
CA PRO A 97 -18.39 51.57 -5.07
C PRO A 97 -17.33 51.44 -3.96
N ASN A 98 -17.64 50.66 -2.92
CA ASN A 98 -16.66 50.33 -1.88
C ASN A 98 -15.47 49.55 -2.48
N VAL A 99 -14.25 49.92 -2.07
CA VAL A 99 -13.02 49.22 -2.47
C VAL A 99 -13.12 47.74 -2.06
N PRO A 100 -12.85 46.78 -2.97
CA PRO A 100 -12.90 45.36 -2.63
C PRO A 100 -11.84 45.03 -1.58
N LYS A 101 -12.27 44.59 -0.40
CA LYS A 101 -11.38 44.01 0.61
C LYS A 101 -10.88 42.66 0.10
N GLN A 102 -9.78 42.63 -0.64
CA GLN A 102 -9.07 41.37 -0.91
C GLN A 102 -8.65 40.77 0.44
N ARG A 103 -8.93 39.48 0.66
CA ARG A 103 -8.50 38.80 1.88
C ARG A 103 -6.97 38.76 1.89
N LYS A 104 -6.34 39.31 2.93
CA LYS A 104 -4.92 39.06 3.20
C LYS A 104 -4.74 37.56 3.47
N TYR A 105 -3.95 36.87 2.66
CA TYR A 105 -3.52 35.51 2.98
C TYR A 105 -2.66 35.58 4.24
N THR A 106 -3.12 34.93 5.31
CA THR A 106 -2.32 34.76 6.53
C THR A 106 -1.78 33.34 6.51
N ASN A 107 -0.46 33.20 6.39
CA ASN A 107 0.21 31.92 6.59
C ASN A 107 0.24 31.66 8.09
N HIS A 108 -0.72 30.89 8.60
CA HIS A 108 -0.68 30.44 9.98
C HIS A 108 0.48 29.44 10.12
N LYS A 109 1.65 29.93 10.54
CA LYS A 109 2.76 29.08 10.96
C LYS A 109 2.31 28.31 12.20
N ILE A 110 2.45 26.99 12.16
CA ILE A 110 2.18 26.13 13.31
C ILE A 110 3.32 26.36 14.33
N PRO A 111 3.02 26.38 15.65
CA PRO A 111 4.03 26.53 16.69
C PRO A 111 5.17 25.53 16.51
N ASP A 112 6.41 25.98 16.73
CA ASP A 112 7.59 25.11 16.60
C ASP A 112 7.59 23.96 17.65
N ASP A 113 6.85 24.12 18.76
CA ASP A 113 6.65 23.07 19.77
C ASP A 113 5.88 21.86 19.21
N ASP A 114 4.76 22.10 18.51
CA ASP A 114 3.98 21.03 17.87
C ASP A 114 4.81 20.26 16.83
N VAL A 115 5.70 20.97 16.12
CA VAL A 115 6.64 20.36 15.16
C VAL A 115 7.60 19.42 15.89
N ASN A 116 8.16 19.85 17.02
CA ASN A 116 9.09 19.03 17.80
C ASN A 116 8.43 17.76 18.35
N VAL A 117 7.16 17.82 18.76
CA VAL A 117 6.42 16.64 19.22
C VAL A 117 6.24 15.61 18.10
N VAL A 118 5.94 16.09 16.89
CA VAL A 118 5.84 15.21 15.71
C VAL A 118 7.20 14.56 15.40
N LYS A 119 8.29 15.33 15.44
CA LYS A 119 9.65 14.81 15.23
C LYS A 119 10.04 13.76 16.27
N GLN A 120 9.81 14.06 17.54
CA GLN A 120 10.05 13.14 18.65
C GLN A 120 9.31 11.81 18.44
N HIS A 121 8.06 11.86 17.98
CA HIS A 121 7.30 10.65 17.66
C HIS A 121 7.89 9.90 16.44
N ILE A 122 8.25 10.58 15.36
CA ILE A 122 8.85 9.93 14.17
C ILE A 122 10.20 9.27 14.51
N GLU A 123 11.01 9.91 15.35
CA GLU A 123 12.33 9.41 15.76
C GLU A 123 12.27 8.27 16.78
N SER A 124 11.11 8.05 17.41
CA SER A 124 10.92 6.93 18.33
C SER A 124 10.81 5.57 17.64
N PHE A 125 10.57 5.53 16.32
CA PHE A 125 10.54 4.27 15.56
C PHE A 125 11.97 3.81 15.23
N PRO A 126 12.30 2.52 15.44
CA PRO A 126 13.60 1.97 15.06
C PRO A 126 13.73 1.93 13.53
N ALA A 127 14.77 2.55 12.99
CA ALA A 127 15.08 2.51 11.56
C ALA A 127 16.17 1.47 11.25
N VAL A 128 15.90 0.59 10.28
CA VAL A 128 16.90 -0.35 9.74
C VAL A 128 17.79 0.40 8.75
N ASP A 129 19.12 0.29 8.94
CA ASP A 129 20.15 1.00 8.16
C ASP A 129 19.91 2.53 8.03
N SER A 130 19.26 3.15 9.03
CA SER A 130 18.89 4.58 9.08
C SER A 130 17.94 5.07 7.97
N HIS A 131 17.41 4.19 7.12
CA HIS A 131 16.63 4.58 5.94
C HIS A 131 15.27 3.90 5.80
N TYR A 132 15.05 2.79 6.53
CA TYR A 132 13.85 1.98 6.35
C TYR A 132 13.09 1.74 7.66
N LEU A 133 11.77 1.93 7.60
CA LEU A 133 10.84 1.58 8.67
C LEU A 133 10.21 0.20 8.43
N ASP A 134 9.64 -0.35 9.50
CA ASP A 134 8.95 -1.64 9.50
C ASP A 134 7.95 -1.76 8.31
N PRO A 135 7.96 -2.87 7.54
CA PRO A 135 7.09 -3.06 6.38
C PRO A 135 5.59 -2.97 6.69
N ASN A 136 5.17 -3.28 7.92
CA ASN A 136 3.76 -3.23 8.34
C ASN A 136 3.32 -1.84 8.81
N LEU A 137 4.26 -0.89 8.86
CA LEU A 137 4.03 0.50 9.22
C LEU A 137 3.65 1.30 7.96
N ASN A 138 2.76 2.26 8.12
CA ASN A 138 2.42 3.22 7.07
C ASN A 138 2.12 4.58 7.72
N ILE A 139 2.18 5.67 6.95
CA ILE A 139 1.99 7.03 7.49
C ILE A 139 0.67 7.17 8.25
N LYS A 140 -0.39 6.47 7.83
CA LYS A 140 -1.69 6.52 8.48
C LYS A 140 -1.69 5.81 9.85
N LYS A 141 -1.04 4.64 9.94
CA LYS A 141 -0.80 3.91 11.19
C LYS A 141 0.11 4.72 12.11
N MET A 142 1.21 5.28 11.60
CA MET A 142 2.07 6.18 12.38
C MET A 142 1.30 7.37 12.93
N TYR A 143 0.42 7.98 12.14
CA TYR A 143 -0.42 9.08 12.64
C TYR A 143 -1.40 8.61 13.71
N SER A 144 -1.98 7.41 13.58
CA SER A 144 -2.88 6.86 14.61
C SER A 144 -2.12 6.67 15.94
N LEU A 145 -0.91 6.10 15.87
CA LEU A 145 0.00 5.96 17.03
C LEU A 145 0.44 7.31 17.59
N TYR A 146 0.64 8.32 16.73
CA TYR A 146 0.95 9.67 17.16
C TYR A 146 -0.20 10.31 17.96
N VAL A 147 -1.46 10.08 17.57
CA VAL A 147 -2.61 10.57 18.33
C VAL A 147 -2.64 9.91 19.71
N GLU A 148 -2.44 8.58 19.79
CA GLU A 148 -2.32 7.85 21.06
C GLU A 148 -1.18 8.41 21.93
N PHE A 149 0.01 8.61 21.36
CA PHE A 149 1.15 9.22 22.03
C PHE A 149 0.86 10.64 22.55
N CYS A 150 0.10 11.44 21.79
CA CYS A 150 -0.33 12.77 22.22
C CYS A 150 -1.34 12.70 23.37
N GLU A 151 -2.25 11.75 23.34
CA GLU A 151 -3.21 11.51 24.42
C GLU A 151 -2.49 11.09 25.71
N GLU A 152 -1.53 10.17 25.63
CA GLU A 152 -0.72 9.72 26.77
C GLU A 152 0.14 10.84 27.37
N THR A 153 0.66 11.74 26.52
CA THR A 153 1.51 12.87 26.95
C THR A 153 0.73 14.15 27.25
N ASN A 154 -0.61 14.12 27.21
CA ASN A 154 -1.51 15.27 27.36
C ASN A 154 -1.18 16.45 26.41
N LYS A 155 -0.81 16.16 25.17
CA LYS A 155 -0.53 17.13 24.11
C LYS A 155 -1.63 17.15 23.04
N GLN A 156 -1.81 18.29 22.38
CA GLN A 156 -2.77 18.40 21.29
C GLN A 156 -2.17 17.85 19.98
N SER A 157 -2.81 16.82 19.40
CA SER A 157 -2.37 16.25 18.13
C SER A 157 -2.58 17.22 16.96
N VAL A 158 -1.57 17.37 16.10
CA VAL A 158 -1.71 18.05 14.79
C VAL A 158 -2.58 17.24 13.82
N LYS A 159 -2.94 17.83 12.67
CA LYS A 159 -3.69 17.10 11.60
C LYS A 159 -2.78 16.12 10.84
N GLU A 160 -3.34 15.00 10.38
CA GLU A 160 -2.62 14.00 9.56
C GLU A 160 -1.89 14.62 8.35
N SER A 161 -2.53 15.58 7.68
CA SER A 161 -1.91 16.27 6.53
C SER A 161 -0.61 16.97 6.88
N PHE A 162 -0.49 17.49 8.10
CA PHE A 162 0.70 18.17 8.58
C PHE A 162 1.76 17.16 9.05
N TYR A 163 1.35 16.14 9.81
CA TYR A 163 2.23 15.02 10.17
C TYR A 163 2.90 14.40 8.94
N ARG A 164 2.11 14.12 7.89
CA ARG A 164 2.60 13.62 6.60
C ARG A 164 3.56 14.59 5.93
N LYS A 165 3.30 15.90 5.99
CA LYS A 165 4.18 16.91 5.40
C LYS A 165 5.55 16.91 6.08
N ILE A 166 5.60 16.83 7.41
CA ILE A 166 6.87 16.74 8.16
C ILE A 166 7.60 15.44 7.78
N PHE A 167 6.91 14.30 7.83
CA PHE A 167 7.49 13.00 7.47
C PHE A 167 8.08 13.02 6.05
N CYS A 168 7.34 13.48 5.04
CA CYS A 168 7.80 13.45 3.65
C CYS A 168 8.85 14.50 3.29
N ASN A 169 8.90 15.64 3.99
CA ASN A 169 9.80 16.73 3.62
C ASN A 169 11.07 16.79 4.47
N GLU A 170 11.02 16.34 5.73
CA GLU A 170 12.13 16.45 6.68
C GLU A 170 12.86 15.13 6.93
N TYR A 171 12.22 13.98 6.62
CA TYR A 171 12.81 12.67 6.79
C TYR A 171 12.98 11.97 5.44
N ASN A 172 14.20 11.46 5.18
CA ASN A 172 14.50 10.60 4.03
C ASN A 172 14.34 9.12 4.41
N ILE A 173 13.14 8.77 4.89
CA ILE A 173 12.81 7.46 5.42
C ILE A 173 11.71 6.84 4.56
N PHE A 174 11.91 5.59 4.14
CA PHE A 174 11.00 4.87 3.27
C PHE A 174 10.38 3.66 3.98
N PHE A 175 9.16 3.30 3.58
CA PHE A 175 8.59 2.02 3.95
C PHE A 175 9.22 0.93 3.06
N HIS A 176 9.49 -0.23 3.65
CA HIS A 176 9.95 -1.37 2.86
C HIS A 176 8.89 -1.81 1.86
N GLU A 177 9.11 -1.54 0.57
CA GLU A 177 8.37 -2.18 -0.49
C GLU A 177 8.94 -3.58 -0.76
N ALA A 178 8.08 -4.60 -0.74
CA ALA A 178 8.46 -5.93 -1.16
C ALA A 178 8.83 -5.91 -2.66
N LYS A 179 10.13 -5.89 -2.96
CA LYS A 179 10.61 -6.03 -4.33
C LYS A 179 10.35 -7.47 -4.77
N LYS A 180 9.64 -7.63 -5.90
CA LYS A 180 9.66 -8.91 -6.62
C LYS A 180 11.04 -9.09 -7.24
N ASP A 181 11.58 -10.31 -7.16
CA ASP A 181 12.86 -10.64 -7.76
C ASP A 181 12.82 -10.39 -9.26
N ARG A 182 13.60 -9.39 -9.68
CA ARG A 182 13.85 -9.06 -11.08
C ARG A 182 15.31 -9.40 -11.37
N CYS A 183 15.55 -9.93 -12.56
CA CYS A 183 16.92 -10.22 -12.99
C CYS A 183 17.58 -8.92 -13.43
N ASP A 184 18.69 -8.56 -12.78
CA ASP A 184 19.43 -7.32 -13.06
C ASP A 184 19.80 -7.21 -14.54
N LEU A 185 20.37 -8.28 -15.13
CA LEU A 185 20.73 -8.31 -16.55
C LEU A 185 19.51 -8.12 -17.48
N CYS A 186 18.35 -8.69 -17.13
CA CYS A 186 17.14 -8.49 -17.93
C CYS A 186 16.60 -7.06 -17.83
N GLU A 187 16.65 -6.44 -16.65
CA GLU A 187 16.23 -5.05 -16.48
C GLU A 187 17.24 -4.10 -17.14
N GLU A 188 18.54 -4.34 -17.03
CA GLU A 188 19.60 -3.59 -17.72
C GLU A 188 19.36 -3.58 -19.24
N VAL A 189 19.16 -4.75 -19.84
CA VAL A 189 18.91 -4.87 -21.28
C VAL A 189 17.59 -4.22 -21.69
N LYS A 190 16.56 -4.28 -20.82
CA LYS A 190 15.28 -3.61 -21.06
C LYS A 190 15.43 -2.09 -21.05
N MET A 191 16.18 -1.54 -20.10
CA MET A 191 16.47 -0.10 -20.03
C MET A 191 17.29 0.36 -21.25
N ASN A 192 18.36 -0.37 -21.59
CA ASN A 192 19.21 -0.06 -22.75
C ASN A 192 18.45 -0.10 -24.08
N LYS A 193 17.38 -0.92 -24.19
CA LYS A 193 16.48 -0.90 -25.36
C LYS A 193 15.61 0.35 -25.43
N ILE A 194 15.12 0.84 -24.29
CA ILE A 194 14.30 2.05 -24.21
C ILE A 194 15.14 3.27 -24.57
N GLU A 195 16.36 3.33 -24.04
CA GLU A 195 17.29 4.43 -24.27
C GLU A 195 18.02 4.33 -25.62
N ASN A 196 17.84 3.23 -26.35
CA ASN A 196 18.48 2.93 -27.63
C ASN A 196 20.02 2.90 -27.57
N VAL A 197 20.57 2.48 -26.43
CA VAL A 197 22.03 2.40 -26.14
C VAL A 197 22.55 0.95 -26.18
N LEU A 198 21.74 0.01 -26.65
CA LEU A 198 22.08 -1.43 -26.57
C LEU A 198 23.19 -1.84 -27.55
N THR A 199 24.37 -2.14 -26.99
CA THR A 199 25.53 -2.69 -27.72
C THR A 199 25.32 -4.14 -28.18
N ASP A 200 26.01 -4.55 -29.25
CA ASP A 200 25.90 -5.92 -29.77
C ASP A 200 26.49 -6.97 -28.83
N GLU A 201 27.49 -6.60 -28.04
CA GLU A 201 28.05 -7.43 -26.96
C GLU A 201 26.98 -7.75 -25.91
N LYS A 202 26.26 -6.71 -25.42
CA LYS A 202 25.16 -6.88 -24.46
C LYS A 202 23.99 -7.66 -25.05
N LYS A 203 23.70 -7.52 -26.36
CA LYS A 203 22.72 -8.39 -27.04
C LYS A 203 23.15 -9.85 -27.00
N GLN A 204 24.43 -10.14 -27.21
CA GLN A 204 24.94 -11.50 -27.20
C GLN A 204 24.96 -12.10 -25.79
N GLU A 205 25.37 -11.33 -24.78
CA GLU A 205 25.29 -11.70 -23.37
C GLU A 205 23.83 -12.04 -22.99
N TYR A 206 22.88 -11.18 -23.36
CA TYR A 206 21.47 -11.42 -23.12
C TYR A 206 20.95 -12.69 -23.82
N LYS A 207 21.36 -12.93 -25.08
CA LYS A 207 20.99 -14.16 -25.80
C LYS A 207 21.51 -15.40 -25.07
N ASN A 208 22.73 -15.38 -24.57
CA ASN A 208 23.31 -16.48 -23.81
C ASN A 208 22.56 -16.69 -22.49
N HIS A 209 22.29 -15.62 -21.73
CA HIS A 209 21.49 -15.66 -20.51
C HIS A 209 20.10 -16.26 -20.72
N ILE A 210 19.40 -15.90 -21.81
CA ILE A 210 18.10 -16.48 -22.14
C ILE A 210 18.21 -17.96 -22.53
N LYS A 211 19.27 -18.36 -23.24
CA LYS A 211 19.54 -19.77 -23.54
C LYS A 211 19.75 -20.58 -22.26
N GLU A 212 20.59 -20.09 -21.34
CA GLU A 212 20.84 -20.73 -20.05
C GLU A 212 19.55 -20.84 -19.23
N LYS A 213 18.77 -19.77 -19.14
CA LYS A 213 17.45 -19.77 -18.49
C LYS A 213 16.54 -20.87 -19.03
N ILE A 214 16.46 -21.01 -20.35
CA ILE A 214 15.62 -22.03 -21.01
C ILE A 214 16.19 -23.42 -20.72
N ALA A 215 17.51 -23.60 -20.78
CA ALA A 215 18.18 -24.85 -20.48
C ALA A 215 17.93 -25.30 -19.03
N THR A 216 18.15 -24.43 -18.05
CA THR A 216 17.89 -24.70 -16.62
C THR A 216 16.44 -25.07 -16.36
N ARG A 217 15.49 -24.36 -16.98
CA ARG A 217 14.06 -24.70 -16.89
C ARG A 217 13.75 -26.05 -17.52
N GLY A 218 14.40 -26.36 -18.65
CA GLY A 218 14.31 -27.65 -19.32
C GLY A 218 14.83 -28.79 -18.44
N GLU A 219 15.99 -28.62 -17.80
CA GLU A 219 16.56 -29.60 -16.88
C GLU A 219 15.69 -29.83 -15.65
N LYS A 220 15.19 -28.76 -15.02
CA LYS A 220 14.29 -28.91 -13.89
C LYS A 220 13.01 -29.66 -14.26
N ARG A 221 12.46 -29.41 -15.45
CA ARG A 221 11.30 -30.17 -15.96
C ARG A 221 11.63 -31.63 -16.17
N LYS A 222 12.78 -31.94 -16.76
CA LYS A 222 13.26 -33.33 -16.93
C LYS A 222 13.37 -34.05 -15.58
N ASP A 223 13.96 -33.41 -14.58
CA ASP A 223 14.07 -33.98 -13.23
C ASP A 223 12.68 -34.18 -12.61
N ARG A 224 11.76 -33.24 -12.82
CA ARG A 224 10.38 -33.31 -12.32
C ARG A 224 9.59 -34.46 -12.93
N ASP A 225 9.73 -34.65 -14.24
CA ASP A 225 8.96 -35.65 -14.98
C ASP A 225 9.60 -37.05 -14.87
N SER A 226 10.87 -37.12 -14.45
CA SER A 226 11.54 -38.39 -14.17
C SER A 226 10.98 -39.05 -12.90
N ARG A 227 10.44 -40.26 -13.03
CA ARG A 227 9.88 -41.03 -11.90
C ARG A 227 10.96 -41.62 -10.97
N SER A 228 12.18 -41.76 -11.47
CA SER A 228 13.29 -42.39 -10.75
C SER A 228 14.13 -41.40 -9.93
N SER A 229 14.10 -40.11 -10.26
CA SER A 229 14.98 -39.12 -9.62
C SER A 229 14.26 -38.43 -8.49
N THR A 230 14.80 -38.55 -7.28
CA THR A 230 14.35 -37.74 -6.15
C THR A 230 15.15 -36.45 -6.12
N PHE A 231 14.45 -35.32 -6.12
CA PHE A 231 15.09 -34.01 -5.94
C PHE A 231 14.54 -33.30 -4.71
N LEU A 232 15.43 -32.58 -4.04
CA LEU A 232 15.14 -31.70 -2.92
C LEU A 232 15.41 -30.27 -3.38
N VAL A 233 14.39 -29.43 -3.25
CA VAL A 233 14.52 -28.00 -3.52
C VAL A 233 14.59 -27.31 -2.17
N PHE A 234 15.51 -26.37 -1.99
CA PHE A 234 15.59 -25.59 -0.74
C PHE A 234 15.80 -24.10 -0.99
N ASP A 235 15.28 -23.29 -0.08
CA ASP A 235 15.42 -21.84 -0.09
C ASP A 235 15.31 -21.25 1.33
N LEU A 236 15.99 -20.13 1.54
CA LEU A 236 15.97 -19.40 2.81
C LEU A 236 14.84 -18.37 2.78
N GLN A 237 13.85 -18.52 3.65
CA GLN A 237 12.75 -17.58 3.77
C GLN A 237 13.26 -16.18 4.16
N ASN A 238 12.53 -15.15 3.77
CA ASN A 238 12.75 -13.80 4.28
C ASN A 238 12.79 -13.79 5.81
N VAL A 239 13.63 -12.91 6.37
CA VAL A 239 13.84 -12.81 7.81
C VAL A 239 12.48 -12.55 8.48
N LEU A 240 12.16 -13.40 9.46
CA LEU A 240 10.92 -13.35 10.21
C LEU A 240 11.14 -12.56 11.50
N PRO A 241 10.74 -11.28 11.57
CA PRO A 241 10.81 -10.54 12.83
C PRO A 241 9.79 -11.12 13.81
N CYS A 242 10.23 -11.44 15.04
CA CYS A 242 9.42 -12.05 16.10
C CYS A 242 9.67 -11.34 17.44
N PRO A 243 8.66 -11.16 18.32
CA PRO A 243 7.26 -11.43 18.08
C PRO A 243 6.64 -10.38 17.17
N LYS A 244 5.62 -10.79 16.42
CA LYS A 244 4.74 -9.87 15.69
C LYS A 244 3.48 -9.66 16.53
N ALA A 245 3.05 -8.41 16.64
CA ALA A 245 1.82 -8.05 17.31
C ALA A 245 1.34 -6.70 16.79
N GLU A 246 0.02 -6.54 16.66
CA GLU A 246 -0.62 -5.27 16.30
C GLU A 246 -0.82 -4.33 17.51
N VAL A 247 0.08 -4.40 18.50
CA VAL A 247 0.04 -3.54 19.69
C VAL A 247 0.98 -2.36 19.46
N SER A 248 0.52 -1.14 19.76
CA SER A 248 1.26 0.11 19.57
C SER A 248 2.72 0.04 20.04
N ASN A 249 2.95 -0.50 21.24
CA ASN A 249 4.28 -0.66 21.86
C ASN A 249 5.27 -1.53 21.07
N PHE A 250 4.80 -2.43 20.19
CA PHE A 250 5.68 -3.30 19.40
C PHE A 250 6.38 -2.57 18.26
N TYR A 251 5.82 -1.46 17.79
CA TYR A 251 6.45 -0.65 16.74
C TYR A 251 7.68 0.11 17.23
N TYR A 252 7.84 0.27 18.55
CA TYR A 252 8.95 1.00 19.18
C TYR A 252 10.05 0.07 19.70
N LYS A 253 9.97 -1.24 19.47
CA LYS A 253 10.94 -2.24 19.98
C LYS A 253 11.64 -2.95 18.84
N SER A 254 12.94 -3.19 19.00
CA SER A 254 13.69 -4.10 18.13
C SER A 254 13.10 -5.51 18.24
N LYS A 255 12.85 -6.13 17.10
CA LYS A 255 12.29 -7.48 17.00
C LYS A 255 13.42 -8.49 16.84
N LEU A 256 13.25 -9.67 17.42
CA LEU A 256 14.17 -10.78 17.26
C LEU A 256 14.09 -11.30 15.83
N ASN A 257 15.22 -11.38 15.15
CA ASN A 257 15.28 -11.97 13.83
C ASN A 257 15.27 -13.50 13.93
N VAL A 258 14.24 -14.11 13.33
CA VAL A 258 14.13 -15.57 13.15
C VAL A 258 14.39 -15.91 11.70
N TYR A 259 15.18 -16.95 11.48
CA TYR A 259 15.57 -17.45 10.17
C TYR A 259 14.96 -18.84 9.97
N ASN A 260 14.50 -19.11 8.75
CA ASN A 260 13.89 -20.38 8.40
C ASN A 260 14.43 -20.86 7.05
N LEU A 261 15.22 -21.93 7.06
CA LEU A 261 15.64 -22.64 5.85
C LEU A 261 14.62 -23.75 5.57
N THR A 262 13.93 -23.63 4.45
CA THR A 262 12.89 -24.57 4.04
C THR A 262 13.37 -25.43 2.89
N ALA A 263 13.07 -26.72 2.95
CA ALA A 263 13.33 -27.67 1.88
C ALA A 263 12.09 -28.51 1.61
N ILE A 264 11.81 -28.79 0.34
CA ILE A 264 10.72 -29.66 -0.09
C ILE A 264 11.27 -30.84 -0.88
N LEU A 265 10.87 -32.05 -0.48
CA LEU A 265 11.23 -33.27 -1.17
C LEU A 265 10.19 -33.58 -2.24
N SER A 266 10.62 -33.77 -3.48
CA SER A 266 9.68 -33.91 -4.59
C SER A 266 8.87 -35.21 -4.55
N SER A 267 9.46 -36.31 -4.08
CA SER A 267 8.82 -37.64 -4.05
C SER A 267 7.65 -37.70 -3.08
N THR A 268 7.85 -37.23 -1.85
CA THR A 268 6.84 -37.27 -0.78
C THR A 268 6.03 -35.98 -0.66
N LYS A 269 6.47 -34.90 -1.31
CA LYS A 269 5.99 -33.52 -1.09
C LYS A 269 6.09 -33.06 0.37
N LYS A 270 6.89 -33.76 1.18
CA LYS A 270 7.15 -33.38 2.58
C LYS A 270 8.05 -32.15 2.61
N VAL A 271 7.68 -31.22 3.49
CA VAL A 271 8.43 -29.99 3.76
C VAL A 271 9.23 -30.18 5.04
N TYR A 272 10.48 -29.74 5.01
CA TYR A 272 11.41 -29.72 6.13
C TYR A 272 11.80 -28.27 6.41
N CYS A 273 11.74 -27.86 7.67
CA CYS A 273 12.07 -26.51 8.09
C CYS A 273 13.17 -26.58 9.15
N ALA A 274 14.29 -25.89 8.92
CA ALA A 274 15.28 -25.61 9.95
C ALA A 274 15.10 -24.16 10.41
N VAL A 275 14.63 -23.99 11.64
CA VAL A 275 14.32 -22.68 12.24
C VAL A 275 15.36 -22.37 13.32
N TRP A 276 15.93 -21.17 13.28
CA TRP A 276 16.81 -20.66 14.33
C TRP A 276 16.66 -19.15 14.47
N HIS A 277 17.10 -18.58 15.58
CA HIS A 277 17.05 -17.14 15.82
C HIS A 277 18.46 -16.54 15.97
N GLU A 278 18.57 -15.22 15.79
CA GLU A 278 19.85 -14.51 15.77
C GLU A 278 20.69 -14.68 17.04
N LEU A 279 20.06 -14.86 18.22
CA LEU A 279 20.79 -15.11 19.47
C LEU A 279 21.49 -16.48 19.51
N VAL A 280 21.06 -17.46 18.71
CA VAL A 280 21.81 -18.72 18.56
C VAL A 280 22.99 -18.46 17.63
N THR A 281 22.68 -17.92 16.45
CA THR A 281 23.67 -17.59 15.43
C THR A 281 23.07 -16.74 14.32
N GLY A 282 23.91 -16.03 13.58
CA GLY A 282 23.51 -15.29 12.39
C GLY A 282 23.18 -16.15 11.17
N ARG A 283 23.16 -15.48 10.00
CA ARG A 283 22.78 -16.01 8.69
C ARG A 283 23.99 -16.28 7.75
N ALA A 284 25.20 -16.40 8.29
CA ALA A 284 26.37 -16.64 7.45
C ALA A 284 26.30 -18.00 6.73
N GLY A 285 27.04 -18.18 5.64
CA GLY A 285 27.02 -19.43 4.86
C GLY A 285 27.27 -20.69 5.68
N LYS A 286 28.09 -20.62 6.73
CA LYS A 286 28.30 -21.73 7.69
C LYS A 286 27.02 -22.15 8.42
N ASN A 287 26.16 -21.19 8.74
CA ASN A 287 24.90 -21.42 9.45
C ASN A 287 23.87 -22.09 8.55
N ILE A 288 23.80 -21.62 7.31
CA ILE A 288 22.94 -22.22 6.28
C ILE A 288 23.40 -23.65 5.98
N ALA A 289 24.70 -23.88 5.84
CA ALA A 289 25.26 -25.22 5.62
C ALA A 289 24.95 -26.18 6.79
N SER A 290 25.08 -25.71 8.04
CA SER A 290 24.70 -26.51 9.22
C SER A 290 23.20 -26.80 9.27
N ALA A 291 22.35 -25.82 8.96
CA ALA A 291 20.91 -26.00 8.86
C ALA A 291 20.53 -27.00 7.75
N LEU A 292 21.23 -26.97 6.61
CA LEU A 292 21.03 -27.93 5.54
C LEU A 292 21.41 -29.35 5.99
N ILE A 293 22.53 -29.54 6.69
CA ILE A 293 22.91 -30.85 7.24
C ILE A 293 21.77 -31.40 8.12
N LYS A 294 21.19 -30.58 8.99
CA LYS A 294 20.07 -30.99 9.85
C LYS A 294 18.82 -31.38 9.05
N ILE A 295 18.53 -30.66 7.97
CA ILE A 295 17.47 -31.04 7.02
C ILE A 295 17.80 -32.41 6.38
N LEU A 296 19.05 -32.64 5.96
CA LEU A 296 19.45 -33.89 5.32
C LEU A 296 19.38 -35.09 6.27
N GLU A 297 19.79 -34.93 7.52
CA GLU A 297 19.62 -35.95 8.56
C GLU A 297 18.13 -36.37 8.65
N ALA A 298 17.21 -35.41 8.68
CA ALA A 298 15.77 -35.67 8.72
C ALA A 298 15.27 -36.34 7.42
N VAL A 299 15.70 -35.87 6.25
CA VAL A 299 15.34 -36.45 4.95
C VAL A 299 15.80 -37.91 4.85
N PHE A 300 17.03 -38.21 5.25
CA PHE A 300 17.58 -39.57 5.20
C PHE A 300 16.92 -40.50 6.21
N ALA A 301 16.59 -40.00 7.41
CA ALA A 301 15.85 -40.76 8.41
C ALA A 301 14.45 -41.17 7.89
N ASP A 302 13.76 -40.25 7.21
CA ASP A 302 12.44 -40.49 6.63
C ASP A 302 12.47 -41.35 5.36
N ASN A 303 13.60 -41.40 4.64
CA ASN A 303 13.73 -42.03 3.32
C ASN A 303 14.91 -43.01 3.27
N LYS A 304 14.85 -44.07 4.09
CA LYS A 304 15.96 -45.04 4.24
C LYS A 304 16.42 -45.73 2.96
N ASN A 305 15.55 -45.83 1.95
CA ASN A 305 15.83 -46.47 0.66
C ASN A 305 16.35 -45.50 -0.40
N LEU A 306 16.56 -44.22 -0.04
CA LEU A 306 17.07 -43.23 -0.97
C LEU A 306 18.53 -43.53 -1.29
N LYS A 307 18.84 -43.66 -2.60
CA LYS A 307 20.20 -43.92 -3.10
C LYS A 307 20.84 -42.70 -3.75
N GLY A 308 20.04 -41.81 -4.33
CA GLY A 308 20.54 -40.64 -5.04
C GLY A 308 19.62 -39.45 -4.82
N LEU A 309 20.21 -38.25 -4.69
CA LEU A 309 19.48 -37.02 -4.44
C LEU A 309 19.99 -35.88 -5.30
N ILE A 310 19.07 -35.15 -5.93
CA ILE A 310 19.38 -33.94 -6.70
C ILE A 310 18.97 -32.72 -5.90
N PHE A 311 19.88 -31.77 -5.67
CA PHE A 311 19.56 -30.48 -5.08
C PHE A 311 19.26 -29.43 -6.12
N TRP A 312 18.24 -28.63 -5.86
CA TRP A 312 17.95 -27.41 -6.59
C TRP A 312 17.94 -26.21 -5.64
N SER A 313 18.79 -25.22 -5.90
CA SER A 313 18.86 -23.96 -5.15
C SER A 313 19.02 -22.74 -6.08
N ASP A 314 19.00 -21.53 -5.52
CA ASP A 314 19.52 -20.36 -6.23
C ASP A 314 21.04 -20.47 -6.47
N SER A 315 21.59 -19.54 -7.25
CA SER A 315 23.03 -19.38 -7.46
C SER A 315 23.67 -18.38 -6.49
N CYS A 316 23.04 -18.05 -5.35
CA CYS A 316 23.58 -17.07 -4.41
C CYS A 316 24.89 -17.59 -3.82
N VAL A 317 26.01 -16.95 -4.15
CA VAL A 317 27.35 -17.43 -3.77
C VAL A 317 27.53 -17.46 -2.24
N PRO A 318 27.23 -16.39 -1.47
CA PRO A 318 27.42 -16.41 -0.02
C PRO A 318 26.56 -17.45 0.71
N GLN A 319 25.44 -17.88 0.10
CA GLN A 319 24.47 -18.78 0.73
C GLN A 319 24.65 -20.23 0.25
N ASN A 320 24.61 -20.46 -1.06
CA ASN A 320 24.45 -21.79 -1.65
C ASN A 320 25.64 -22.22 -2.52
N ARG A 321 26.17 -21.33 -3.37
CA ARG A 321 27.25 -21.67 -4.31
C ARG A 321 28.64 -21.36 -3.73
N ASN A 322 29.00 -22.02 -2.63
CA ASN A 322 30.28 -21.85 -1.94
C ASN A 322 30.88 -23.17 -1.45
N SER A 323 32.14 -23.13 -1.01
CA SER A 323 32.90 -24.28 -0.52
C SER A 323 32.34 -24.88 0.77
N LEU A 324 31.71 -24.07 1.64
CA LEU A 324 31.09 -24.55 2.88
C LEU A 324 29.94 -25.50 2.59
N MET A 325 29.13 -25.19 1.57
CA MET A 325 28.02 -26.04 1.14
C MET A 325 28.52 -27.38 0.56
N SER A 326 29.54 -27.32 -0.30
CA SER A 326 30.17 -28.52 -0.85
C SER A 326 30.76 -29.41 0.25
N TYR A 327 31.44 -28.82 1.24
CA TYR A 327 31.99 -29.54 2.38
C TYR A 327 30.90 -30.17 3.25
N ALA A 328 29.82 -29.43 3.53
CA ALA A 328 28.69 -29.92 4.30
C ALA A 328 28.04 -31.14 3.62
N ILE A 329 27.84 -31.09 2.30
CA ILE A 329 27.27 -32.21 1.54
C ILE A 329 28.22 -33.41 1.52
N ALA A 330 29.52 -33.18 1.30
CA ALA A 330 30.52 -34.25 1.35
C ALA A 330 30.57 -34.92 2.74
N SER A 331 30.49 -34.12 3.81
CA SER A 331 30.41 -34.63 5.19
C SER A 331 29.14 -35.46 5.40
N SER A 332 27.98 -34.99 4.92
CA SER A 332 26.72 -35.73 5.01
C SER A 332 26.75 -37.05 4.26
N LEU A 333 27.40 -37.11 3.09
CA LEU A 333 27.62 -38.35 2.32
C LEU A 333 28.47 -39.34 3.10
N ASN A 334 29.60 -38.89 3.66
CA ASN A 334 30.49 -39.76 4.43
C ASN A 334 29.81 -40.37 5.67
N GLN A 335 28.83 -39.67 6.25
CA GLN A 335 28.08 -40.15 7.41
C GLN A 335 26.90 -41.08 7.04
N ASN A 336 26.47 -41.08 5.77
CA ASN A 336 25.29 -41.81 5.31
C ASN A 336 25.64 -42.71 4.10
N PRO A 337 26.20 -43.92 4.35
CA PRO A 337 26.69 -44.80 3.29
C PRO A 337 25.58 -45.35 2.36
N THR A 338 24.31 -45.20 2.72
CA THR A 338 23.16 -45.53 1.87
C THR A 338 23.01 -44.63 0.65
N ILE A 339 23.53 -43.39 0.72
CA ILE A 339 23.44 -42.42 -0.37
C ILE A 339 24.67 -42.57 -1.26
N GLU A 340 24.46 -43.07 -2.48
CA GLU A 340 25.50 -43.30 -3.48
C GLU A 340 25.98 -42.00 -4.11
N SER A 341 25.08 -41.04 -4.35
CA SER A 341 25.46 -39.75 -4.95
C SER A 341 24.50 -38.60 -4.63
N ILE A 342 25.05 -37.38 -4.58
CA ILE A 342 24.29 -36.14 -4.51
C ILE A 342 24.72 -35.23 -5.67
N THR A 343 23.75 -34.77 -6.46
CA THR A 343 23.99 -33.81 -7.56
C THR A 343 23.47 -32.43 -7.16
N MET A 344 24.34 -31.41 -7.15
CA MET A 344 23.91 -30.02 -6.93
C MET A 344 23.64 -29.31 -8.26
N LYS A 345 22.42 -28.81 -8.44
CA LYS A 345 22.01 -27.99 -9.58
C LYS A 345 21.62 -26.59 -9.10
N PHE A 346 22.10 -25.58 -9.82
CA PHE A 346 21.89 -24.16 -9.47
C PHE A 346 21.04 -23.47 -10.53
N SER A 347 20.11 -22.62 -10.08
CA SER A 347 19.27 -21.81 -10.97
C SER A 347 20.07 -20.68 -11.62
N THR A 348 19.75 -20.29 -12.85
CA THR A 348 20.34 -19.10 -13.48
C THR A 348 20.08 -17.85 -12.60
N PRO A 349 21.09 -17.00 -12.33
CA PRO A 349 20.93 -15.82 -11.49
C PRO A 349 19.75 -14.92 -11.91
N GLY A 350 18.95 -14.46 -10.95
CA GLY A 350 17.75 -13.64 -11.19
C GLY A 350 16.58 -14.37 -11.88
N HIS A 351 16.73 -15.68 -12.15
CA HIS A 351 15.70 -16.53 -12.74
C HIS A 351 15.48 -17.75 -11.88
N PHE A 352 15.04 -17.49 -10.67
CA PHE A 352 14.76 -18.49 -9.66
C PHE A 352 13.74 -19.51 -10.18
N CYS A 353 14.16 -20.78 -10.23
CA CYS A 353 13.33 -21.88 -10.74
C CYS A 353 12.64 -22.65 -9.61
N VAL A 354 12.68 -22.14 -8.37
CA VAL A 354 12.33 -22.83 -7.12
C VAL A 354 10.93 -22.42 -6.59
N GLN A 355 9.98 -22.27 -7.52
CA GLN A 355 8.61 -21.81 -7.24
C GLN A 355 7.81 -22.67 -6.25
N GLU A 356 8.23 -23.93 -6.02
CA GLU A 356 7.57 -24.85 -5.09
C GLU A 356 7.70 -24.38 -3.64
N ILE A 357 8.78 -23.67 -3.32
CA ILE A 357 9.05 -23.18 -1.97
C ILE A 357 8.36 -21.85 -1.71
N ASP A 358 8.21 -21.00 -2.73
CA ASP A 358 7.44 -19.74 -2.62
C ASP A 358 6.02 -19.99 -2.10
N CYS A 359 5.40 -21.12 -2.48
CA CYS A 359 4.10 -21.53 -1.98
C CYS A 359 4.13 -21.86 -0.47
N VAL A 360 5.19 -22.54 -0.02
CA VAL A 360 5.41 -22.89 1.39
C VAL A 360 5.65 -21.63 2.22
N HIS A 361 6.49 -20.71 1.73
CA HIS A 361 6.72 -19.41 2.38
C HIS A 361 5.44 -18.59 2.46
N SER A 362 4.69 -18.47 1.36
CA SER A 362 3.42 -17.74 1.34
C SER A 362 2.39 -18.35 2.30
N CYS A 363 2.33 -19.68 2.40
CA CYS A 363 1.46 -20.34 3.37
C CYS A 363 1.92 -20.07 4.81
N SER A 364 3.23 -20.16 5.07
CA SER A 364 3.81 -19.90 6.39
C SER A 364 3.58 -18.45 6.83
N ASP A 365 3.85 -17.49 5.95
CA ASP A 365 3.61 -16.06 6.21
C ASP A 365 2.13 -15.78 6.48
N ARG A 366 1.22 -16.43 5.74
CA ARG A 366 -0.23 -16.30 5.98
C ARG A 366 -0.63 -16.83 7.35
N VAL A 367 -0.12 -17.99 7.76
CA VAL A 367 -0.43 -18.58 9.07
C VAL A 367 0.14 -17.74 10.19
N LEU A 368 1.38 -17.25 10.04
CA LEU A 368 1.98 -16.33 11.01
C LEU A 368 1.11 -15.08 11.18
N ASN A 369 0.62 -14.51 10.09
CA ASN A 369 -0.28 -13.35 10.14
C ASN A 369 -1.69 -13.65 10.70
N ILE A 370 -2.10 -14.92 10.84
CA ILE A 370 -3.41 -15.32 11.42
C ILE A 370 -3.27 -15.74 12.88
N ALA A 371 -2.09 -16.21 13.29
CA ALA A 371 -1.79 -16.57 14.68
C ALA A 371 -1.64 -15.33 15.60
N GLU A 372 -1.72 -14.15 15.01
CA GLU A 372 -1.76 -12.81 15.61
C GLU A 372 -3.19 -12.29 15.61
#